data_AF-A0A495ISN0-F1
#
_entry.id   AF-A0A495ISN0-F1
#
_cell.length_a   1.000
_cell.length_b   1.000
_cell.length_c   1.000
_cell.angle_alpha   90.00
_cell.angle_beta   90.00
_cell.angle_gamma   90.00
#
_symmetry.space_group_name_H-M   'P 1'
#
loop_
_entity.id
_entity.type
_entity.pdbx_description
1 polymer ?
#
loop_
_entity_poly.entity_id
_entity_poly.type
_entity_poly.pdbx_seq_one_letter_code
_entity_poly.pdbx_strand_id
1 'polypeptide(L)'
;MRVEILYVEGCPNWVAAVERVRAAAAKIGRTDLEIGVRRIGSDAEAAASPFAGSPTILIDGADAFDDALHVDQLACRLYRTEAGASGLPSVDQLADVLHARG
;
A
#
# COMPACT_ATOMS: atom_id res chain seq x y z
N MET A 1 2.92 0.32 15.15
CA MET A 1 2.91 1.07 13.85
C MET A 1 1.55 0.92 13.17
N ARG A 2 1.03 1.95 12.47
CA ARG A 2 -0.23 1.86 11.72
C ARG A 2 0.02 1.75 10.22
N VAL A 3 -0.55 0.73 9.58
CA VAL A 3 -0.59 0.60 8.12
C VAL A 3 -2.01 0.81 7.64
N GLU A 4 -2.19 1.66 6.63
CA GLU A 4 -3.48 1.86 5.96
C GLU A 4 -3.35 1.51 4.48
N ILE A 5 -4.28 0.70 3.96
CA ILE A 5 -4.34 0.37 2.53
C ILE A 5 -5.48 1.16 1.90
N LEU A 6 -5.13 2.07 0.99
CA LEU A 6 -6.07 2.83 0.19
C LEU A 6 -6.41 2.05 -1.07
N TYR A 7 -7.70 1.92 -1.37
CA TYR A 7 -8.14 1.17 -2.54
C TYR A 7 -9.37 1.80 -3.20
N VAL A 8 -9.56 1.52 -4.48
CA VAL A 8 -10.78 1.89 -5.21
C VAL A 8 -11.70 0.68 -5.36
N GLU A 9 -12.99 0.93 -5.54
CA GLU A 9 -13.96 -0.13 -5.79
C GLU A 9 -13.60 -0.93 -7.06
N GLY A 10 -13.81 -2.26 -7.01
CA GLY A 10 -13.45 -3.16 -8.11
C GLY A 10 -11.95 -3.46 -8.25
N CYS A 11 -11.08 -2.90 -7.40
CA CYS A 11 -9.66 -3.28 -7.40
C CYS A 11 -9.50 -4.76 -6.95
N PRO A 12 -8.92 -5.65 -7.77
CA PRO A 12 -8.75 -7.06 -7.39
C PRO A 12 -7.63 -7.26 -6.35
N ASN A 13 -6.78 -6.24 -6.16
CA ASN A 13 -5.50 -6.39 -5.47
C ASN A 13 -5.56 -6.00 -3.98
N TRP A 14 -6.56 -5.25 -3.52
CA TRP A 14 -6.52 -4.69 -2.16
C TRP A 14 -6.53 -5.75 -1.05
N VAL A 15 -7.25 -6.86 -1.25
CA VAL A 15 -7.25 -7.99 -0.30
C VAL A 15 -5.86 -8.63 -0.24
N ALA A 16 -5.26 -8.88 -1.40
CA ALA A 16 -3.92 -9.44 -1.48
C ALA A 16 -2.83 -8.48 -0.93
N ALA A 17 -3.05 -7.16 -1.00
CA ALA A 17 -2.17 -6.19 -0.35
C ALA A 17 -2.17 -6.35 1.18
N VAL A 18 -3.35 -6.55 1.79
CA VAL A 18 -3.47 -6.81 3.24
C VAL A 18 -2.67 -8.07 3.61
N GLU A 19 -2.86 -9.16 2.87
CA GLU A 19 -2.17 -10.42 3.14
C GLU A 19 -0.65 -10.29 3.00
N ARG A 20 -0.17 -9.53 2.01
CA ARG A 20 1.27 -9.31 1.84
C ARG A 20 1.87 -8.44 2.94
N VAL A 21 1.15 -7.41 3.42
CA VAL A 21 1.58 -6.62 4.58
C VAL A 21 1.68 -7.50 5.83
N ARG A 22 0.69 -8.38 6.06
CA ARG A 22 0.73 -9.35 7.18
C ARG A 22 1.92 -10.31 7.07
N ALA A 23 2.14 -10.86 5.88
CA ALA A 23 3.27 -11.76 5.63
C ALA A 23 4.62 -11.05 5.84
N ALA A 24 4.74 -9.80 5.38
CA ALA A 24 5.94 -8.99 5.58
C ALA A 24 6.20 -8.70 7.06
N ALA A 25 5.16 -8.31 7.81
CA ALA A 25 5.26 -8.09 9.25
C ALA A 25 5.70 -9.36 10.00
N ALA A 26 5.09 -10.51 9.66
CA ALA A 26 5.47 -11.80 10.22
C ALA A 26 6.93 -12.18 9.89
N LYS A 27 7.38 -11.92 8.65
CA LYS A 27 8.75 -12.18 8.19
C LYS A 27 9.80 -11.44 9.04
N ILE A 28 9.51 -10.20 9.44
CA ILE A 28 10.41 -9.39 10.28
C ILE A 28 10.14 -9.53 11.79
N GLY A 29 9.25 -10.45 12.19
CA GLY A 29 8.92 -10.69 13.59
C GLY A 29 8.12 -9.56 14.26
N ARG A 30 7.47 -8.69 13.47
CA ARG A 30 6.73 -7.54 14.00
C ARG A 30 5.27 -7.92 14.30
N THR A 31 4.86 -7.75 15.55
CA THR A 31 3.52 -8.14 16.04
C THR A 31 2.62 -6.97 16.43
N ASP A 32 3.14 -5.74 16.47
CA ASP A 32 2.43 -4.51 16.88
C ASP A 32 1.86 -3.71 15.69
N LEU A 33 1.54 -4.39 14.59
CA LEU A 33 1.04 -3.75 13.37
C LEU A 33 -0.48 -3.66 13.36
N GLU A 34 -1.02 -2.44 13.36
CA GLU A 34 -2.44 -2.19 13.09
C GLU A 34 -2.65 -2.01 11.59
N ILE A 35 -3.44 -2.88 10.95
CA ILE A 35 -3.73 -2.78 9.51
C ILE A 35 -5.17 -2.32 9.32
N GLY A 36 -5.34 -1.14 8.72
CA GLY A 36 -6.62 -0.58 8.28
C GLY A 36 -6.77 -0.62 6.76
N VAL A 37 -8.02 -0.58 6.29
CA VAL A 37 -8.35 -0.43 4.88
C VAL A 37 -9.28 0.77 4.71
N ARG A 38 -9.05 1.59 3.69
CA ARG A 38 -9.87 2.76 3.39
C ARG A 38 -10.19 2.81 1.91
N ARG A 39 -11.48 2.84 1.59
CA ARG A 39 -11.95 2.99 0.21
C ARG A 39 -11.84 4.46 -0.22
N ILE A 40 -11.30 4.68 -1.41
CA ILE A 40 -11.32 5.94 -2.16
C ILE A 40 -12.39 5.81 -3.23
N GLY A 41 -13.48 6.55 -3.06
CA GLY A 41 -14.68 6.44 -3.90
C GLY A 41 -14.83 7.53 -4.96
N SER A 42 -13.99 8.57 -4.94
CA SER A 42 -14.06 9.67 -5.90
C SER A 42 -12.69 10.30 -6.17
N ASP A 43 -12.58 11.00 -7.29
CA ASP A 43 -11.40 11.82 -7.63
C ASP A 43 -11.13 12.89 -6.56
N ALA A 44 -12.18 13.47 -5.96
CA ALA A 44 -12.02 14.42 -4.86
C ALA A 44 -11.38 13.79 -3.61
N GLU A 45 -11.74 12.54 -3.28
CA GLU A 45 -11.10 11.80 -2.18
C GLU A 45 -9.66 11.38 -2.54
N ALA A 46 -9.40 11.04 -3.81
CA ALA A 46 -8.07 10.74 -4.29
C ALA A 46 -7.14 11.95 -4.09
N ALA A 47 -7.51 13.12 -4.62
CA ALA A 47 -6.76 14.37 -4.50
C ALA A 47 -6.59 14.87 -3.05
N ALA A 48 -7.54 14.55 -2.16
CA ALA A 48 -7.50 14.97 -0.76
C ALA A 48 -6.73 14.00 0.16
N SER A 49 -6.12 12.94 -0.39
CA SER A 49 -5.41 11.94 0.41
C SER A 49 -4.05 11.59 -0.20
N PRO A 50 -3.18 10.86 0.53
CA PRO A 50 -1.89 10.40 -0.03
C PRO A 50 -2.02 9.31 -1.11
N PHE A 51 -3.15 9.27 -1.83
CA PHE A 51 -3.43 8.24 -2.82
C PHE A 51 -2.51 8.39 -4.04
N ALA A 52 -1.93 7.27 -4.45
CA ALA A 52 -1.03 7.15 -5.60
C ALA A 52 -1.51 6.05 -6.56
N GLY A 53 -2.79 5.67 -6.46
CA GLY A 53 -3.40 4.55 -7.19
C GLY A 53 -3.62 3.33 -6.31
N SER A 54 -4.60 2.50 -6.67
CA SER A 54 -5.00 1.33 -5.89
C SER A 54 -4.13 0.10 -6.21
N PRO A 55 -3.67 -0.66 -5.20
CA PRO A 55 -3.64 -0.29 -3.80
C PRO A 55 -2.51 0.73 -3.53
N THR A 56 -2.72 1.70 -2.63
CA THR A 56 -1.64 2.50 -2.02
C THR A 56 -1.46 2.03 -0.59
N ILE A 57 -0.22 1.82 -0.14
CA ILE A 57 0.09 1.35 1.20
C ILE A 57 0.71 2.50 1.98
N LEU A 58 0.04 2.97 3.02
CA LEU A 58 0.54 4.01 3.90
C LEU A 58 1.10 3.39 5.18
N ILE A 59 2.24 3.89 5.65
CA ILE A 59 2.78 3.62 6.99
C ILE A 59 2.76 4.95 7.74
N ASP A 60 2.02 4.98 8.84
CA ASP A 60 1.82 6.17 9.69
C ASP A 60 1.43 7.44 8.90
N GLY A 61 0.59 7.24 7.86
CA GLY A 61 0.06 8.31 7.02
C GLY A 61 0.90 8.69 5.80
N ALA A 62 2.12 8.16 5.65
CA ALA A 62 2.98 8.39 4.50
C ALA A 62 3.05 7.16 3.59
N ASP A 63 3.08 7.35 2.27
CA ASP A 63 3.23 6.25 1.31
C ASP A 63 4.47 5.41 1.64
N ALA A 64 4.34 4.09 1.65
CA ALA A 64 5.42 3.15 1.92
C ALA A 64 6.50 3.16 0.82
N PHE A 65 6.15 3.64 -0.37
CA PHE A 65 7.01 3.63 -1.54
C PHE A 65 7.09 5.04 -2.13
N ASP A 66 8.26 5.67 -2.00
CA ASP A 66 8.52 7.05 -2.42
C ASP A 66 8.58 7.23 -3.95
N ASP A 67 8.28 6.18 -4.71
CA ASP A 67 8.45 6.14 -6.17
C ASP A 67 7.21 6.56 -6.95
N ALA A 68 6.07 6.72 -6.29
CA ALA A 68 4.84 7.11 -6.94
C ALA A 68 4.52 8.58 -6.75
N LEU A 69 4.15 9.22 -7.86
CA LEU A 69 3.55 10.53 -7.85
C LEU A 69 2.12 10.42 -7.30
N HIS A 70 1.72 11.42 -6.52
CA HIS A 70 0.33 11.60 -6.13
C HIS A 70 -0.57 11.61 -7.37
N VAL A 71 -1.74 10.97 -7.27
CA VAL A 71 -2.73 10.97 -8.34
C VAL A 71 -4.04 11.57 -7.86
N ASP A 72 -4.55 12.52 -8.63
CA ASP A 72 -5.77 13.27 -8.29
C ASP A 72 -7.05 12.54 -8.73
N GLN A 73 -6.92 11.35 -9.32
CA GLN A 73 -8.01 10.57 -9.87
C GLN A 73 -7.96 9.12 -9.43
N LEU A 74 -9.10 8.43 -9.50
CA LEU A 74 -9.17 6.98 -9.30
C LEU A 74 -8.28 6.27 -10.33
N ALA A 75 -7.24 5.58 -9.86
CA ALA A 75 -6.25 4.92 -10.70
C ALA A 75 -5.83 3.58 -10.11
N CYS A 76 -5.24 2.72 -10.94
CA CYS A 76 -4.50 1.54 -10.50
C CYS A 76 -3.02 1.88 -10.32
N ARG A 77 -2.39 1.35 -9.27
CA ARG A 77 -0.95 1.49 -9.06
C ARG A 77 -0.21 0.25 -9.54
N LEU A 78 0.93 0.48 -10.18
CA LEU A 78 1.90 -0.56 -10.50
C LEU A 78 3.16 -0.36 -9.65
N TYR A 79 3.69 -1.47 -9.16
CA TYR A 79 4.90 -1.57 -8.37
C TYR A 79 5.98 -2.24 -9.21
N ARG A 80 7.20 -1.71 -9.19
CA ARG A 80 8.36 -2.39 -9.78
C ARG A 80 8.84 -3.44 -8.80
N THR A 81 8.57 -4.70 -9.09
CA THR A 81 9.03 -5.84 -8.30
C THR A 81 10.22 -6.53 -8.99
N GLU A 82 10.83 -7.46 -8.28
CA GLU A 82 11.92 -8.32 -8.72
C GLU A 82 11.51 -9.18 -9.93
N ALA A 83 10.20 -9.49 -10.06
CA ALA A 83 9.62 -10.22 -11.18
C ALA A 83 9.10 -9.30 -12.31
N GLY A 84 9.28 -7.98 -12.19
CA GLY A 84 8.77 -6.98 -13.12
C GLY A 84 7.61 -6.15 -12.54
N ALA A 85 6.92 -5.39 -13.40
CA ALA A 85 5.81 -4.55 -12.99
C ALA A 85 4.60 -5.41 -12.53
N SER A 86 4.04 -5.10 -11.37
CA SER A 86 2.92 -5.83 -10.78
C SER A 86 1.92 -4.87 -10.11
N GLY A 87 0.65 -5.25 -10.01
CA GLY A 87 -0.36 -4.46 -9.29
C GLY A 87 -0.23 -4.49 -7.77
N LEU A 88 0.82 -5.12 -7.25
CA LEU A 88 1.13 -5.28 -5.84
C LEU A 88 2.65 -5.29 -5.64
N PRO A 89 3.17 -4.71 -4.55
CA PRO A 89 4.57 -4.89 -4.18
C PRO A 89 4.86 -6.33 -3.74
N SER A 90 6.12 -6.72 -3.75
CA SER A 90 6.54 -8.01 -3.20
C SER A 90 6.48 -7.99 -1.67
N VAL A 91 6.43 -9.18 -1.06
CA VAL A 91 6.49 -9.32 0.41
C VAL A 91 7.83 -8.81 0.94
N ASP A 92 8.90 -8.99 0.16
CA ASP A 92 10.25 -8.59 0.54
C ASP A 92 10.39 -7.07 0.56
N GLN A 93 9.90 -6.38 -0.48
CA GLN A 93 9.84 -4.93 -0.49
C GLN A 93 9.03 -4.37 0.68
N LEU A 94 7.89 -4.99 0.99
CA LEU A 94 7.08 -4.62 2.15
C LEU A 94 7.81 -4.86 3.47
N ALA A 95 8.58 -5.94 3.59
CA ALA A 95 9.38 -6.21 4.77
C ALA A 95 10.47 -5.14 4.94
N ASP A 96 11.12 -4.75 3.86
CA ASP A 96 12.18 -3.72 3.85
C ASP A 96 11.63 -2.36 4.29
N VAL A 97 10.52 -1.89 3.72
CA VAL A 97 9.91 -0.59 4.09
C VAL A 97 9.38 -0.59 5.52
N LEU A 98 8.81 -1.72 5.98
CA LEU A 98 8.40 -1.86 7.37
C LEU A 98 9.61 -1.83 8.31
N HIS A 99 10.69 -2.54 7.97
CA HIS A 99 11.91 -2.56 8.78
C HIS A 99 12.58 -1.18 8.85
N ALA A 100 12.61 -0.45 7.72
CA ALA A 100 13.20 0.89 7.64
C ALA A 100 12.43 1.96 8.43
N ARG A 101 11.14 1.75 8.71
CA ARG A 101 10.28 2.66 9.50
C ARG A 101 10.17 2.23 10.98
N GLY A 102 11.13 1.43 11.45
CA GLY A 102 11.25 0.95 12.83
C GLY A 102 11.70 2.01 13.82
#